data_AF-A0A916I6K5-F1
#
_entry.id   AF-A0A916I6K5-F1
#
_cell.length_a   1.000
_cell.length_b   1.000
_cell.length_c   1.000
_cell.angle_alpha   90.00
_cell.angle_beta   90.00
_cell.angle_gamma   90.00
#
_symmetry.space_group_name_H-M   'P 1'
#
loop_
_entity.id
_entity.type
_entity.pdbx_description
1 polymer ?
#
loop_
_entity_poly.entity_id
_entity_poly.type
_entity_poly.pdbx_seq_one_letter_code
_entity_poly.pdbx_strand_id
1 'polypeptide(L)'
;MSLKKTDLAKNLALKISGQMKAAGVPGRFAQGSAEVIDRKEQRRRDAAAGLVPFACKLPSELVKQLNSRAAAHDGGLNALVAQLLQRGLAAGGEARAQ
;
A
#
# COMPACT_ATOMS: atom_id res chain seq x y z
N MET A 1 49.77 22.42 -19.66
CA MET A 1 50.27 22.37 -18.26
C MET A 1 49.83 21.05 -17.64
N SER A 2 50.76 20.14 -17.38
CA SER A 2 50.47 18.86 -16.71
C SER A 2 50.02 19.13 -15.28
N LEU A 3 48.92 18.49 -14.85
CA LEU A 3 48.38 18.66 -13.50
C LEU A 3 49.39 18.19 -12.45
N LYS A 4 49.52 18.94 -11.37
CA LYS A 4 50.38 18.53 -10.25
C LYS A 4 49.80 17.27 -9.61
N LYS A 5 50.67 16.40 -9.09
CA LYS A 5 50.27 15.12 -8.47
C LYS A 5 49.20 15.27 -7.39
N THR A 6 49.21 16.39 -6.67
CA THR A 6 48.21 16.74 -5.64
C THR A 6 46.82 16.99 -6.23
N ASP A 7 46.75 17.62 -7.40
CA ASP A 7 45.48 17.95 -8.06
C ASP A 7 44.84 16.70 -8.66
N LEU A 8 45.66 15.76 -9.13
CA LEU A 8 45.19 14.44 -9.55
C LEU A 8 44.57 13.65 -8.39
N ALA A 9 45.22 13.66 -7.22
CA ALA A 9 44.70 13.00 -6.02
C ALA A 9 43.37 13.60 -5.55
N LYS A 10 43.23 14.93 -5.57
CA LYS A 10 41.98 15.63 -5.23
C LYS A 10 40.86 15.26 -6.20
N ASN A 11 41.13 15.24 -7.51
CA ASN A 11 40.13 14.86 -8.50
C ASN A 11 39.69 13.38 -8.36
N LEU A 12 40.62 12.50 -8.01
CA LEU A 12 40.30 11.10 -7.73
C LEU A 12 39.39 10.97 -6.50
N ALA A 13 39.70 11.69 -5.43
CA ALA A 13 38.88 11.70 -4.21
C ALA A 13 37.47 12.24 -4.48
N LEU A 14 37.34 13.32 -5.27
CA LEU A 14 36.05 13.86 -5.68
C LEU A 14 35.25 12.86 -6.53
N LYS A 15 35.91 12.15 -7.45
CA LYS A 15 35.27 11.13 -8.29
C LYS A 15 34.75 9.96 -7.45
N ILE A 16 35.54 9.47 -6.50
CA ILE A 16 35.14 8.39 -5.58
C ILE A 16 33.96 8.83 -4.71
N SER A 17 34.03 10.04 -4.13
CA SER A 17 32.94 10.59 -3.32
C SER A 17 31.64 10.75 -4.12
N GLY A 18 31.74 11.21 -5.37
CA GLY A 18 30.61 11.29 -6.30
C GLY A 18 30.00 9.92 -6.59
N GLN A 19 30.83 8.91 -6.85
CA GLN A 19 30.39 7.54 -7.08
C GLN A 19 29.71 6.93 -5.85
N MET A 20 30.22 7.19 -4.64
CA MET A 20 29.60 6.69 -3.40
C MET A 20 28.24 7.34 -3.11
N LYS A 21 28.06 8.62 -3.46
CA LYS A 21 26.78 9.32 -3.31
C LYS A 21 25.76 8.94 -4.39
N ALA A 22 26.24 8.64 -5.60
CA ALA A 22 25.41 8.22 -6.73
C ALA A 22 25.12 6.71 -6.73
N ALA A 23 25.82 5.92 -5.92
CA ALA A 23 25.48 4.54 -5.66
C ALA A 23 24.10 4.51 -5.00
N GLY A 24 23.07 4.28 -5.82
CA GLY A 24 21.70 4.14 -5.37
C GLY A 24 21.57 3.09 -4.27
N VAL A 25 20.50 3.19 -3.49
CA VAL A 25 20.17 2.25 -2.43
C VAL A 25 20.30 0.81 -2.97
N PRO A 26 21.19 -0.03 -2.40
CA PRO A 26 21.40 -1.39 -2.89
C PRO A 26 20.08 -2.14 -2.99
N GLY A 27 19.85 -2.87 -4.09
CA GLY A 27 18.57 -3.55 -4.38
C GLY A 27 18.06 -4.48 -3.28
N ARG A 28 18.92 -4.92 -2.35
CA ARG A 28 18.54 -5.65 -1.12
C ARG A 28 17.65 -4.85 -0.15
N PHE A 29 17.68 -3.52 -0.20
CA PHE A 29 16.79 -2.64 0.57
C PHE A 29 15.52 -2.26 -0.22
N ALA A 30 15.49 -2.55 -1.52
CA ALA A 30 14.35 -2.31 -2.41
C ALA A 30 13.58 -3.59 -2.78
N GLN A 31 14.08 -4.75 -2.35
CA GLN A 31 13.42 -6.05 -2.51
C GLN A 31 12.12 -6.05 -1.67
N GLY A 32 11.00 -5.80 -2.35
CA GLY A 32 9.66 -5.65 -1.76
C GLY A 32 9.04 -4.27 -1.96
N SER A 33 9.81 -3.25 -2.35
CA SER A 33 9.25 -1.89 -2.61
C SER A 33 8.51 -1.79 -3.95
N ALA A 34 8.82 -2.68 -4.90
CA ALA A 34 8.17 -2.73 -6.20
C ALA A 34 6.77 -3.38 -6.19
N GLU A 35 6.45 -4.17 -5.14
CA GLU A 35 5.13 -4.78 -4.95
C GLU A 35 4.20 -3.97 -4.04
N VAL A 36 4.72 -2.98 -3.32
CA VAL A 36 3.86 -2.02 -2.61
C VAL A 36 3.34 -1.05 -3.66
N ILE A 37 2.19 -1.39 -4.24
CA ILE A 37 1.35 -0.42 -4.95
C ILE A 37 1.36 0.85 -4.11
N ASP A 38 1.80 1.97 -4.69
CA ASP A 38 1.87 3.25 -3.99
C ASP A 38 0.52 3.48 -3.31
N ARG A 39 0.53 3.49 -1.96
CA ARG A 39 -0.69 3.61 -1.14
C ARG A 39 -1.45 4.89 -1.52
N LYS A 40 -0.78 5.89 -2.07
CA LYS A 40 -1.38 7.11 -2.60
C LYS A 40 -2.18 6.84 -3.88
N GLU A 41 -1.63 6.05 -4.81
CA GLU A 41 -2.33 5.67 -6.03
C GLU A 41 -3.47 4.68 -5.76
N GLN A 42 -3.32 3.80 -4.76
CA GLN A 42 -4.43 2.96 -4.31
C GLN A 42 -5.57 3.82 -3.75
N ARG A 43 -5.28 4.77 -2.85
CA ARG A 43 -6.29 5.72 -2.34
C ARG A 43 -6.91 6.58 -3.45
N ARG A 44 -6.16 6.97 -4.48
CA ARG A 44 -6.70 7.73 -5.61
C ARG A 44 -7.70 6.89 -6.41
N ARG A 45 -7.39 5.61 -6.65
CA ARG A 45 -8.31 4.67 -7.30
C ARG A 45 -9.55 4.42 -6.44
N ASP A 46 -9.37 4.24 -5.14
CA ASP A 46 -10.47 4.04 -4.20
C ASP A 46 -11.39 5.27 -4.15
N ALA A 47 -10.81 6.46 -4.07
CA ALA A 47 -11.57 7.71 -4.10
C ALA A 47 -12.31 7.92 -5.44
N ALA A 48 -11.68 7.57 -6.57
CA ALA A 48 -12.34 7.60 -7.88
C ALA A 48 -13.50 6.59 -7.96
N ALA A 49 -13.40 5.46 -7.25
CA ALA A 49 -14.47 4.47 -7.11
C ALA A 49 -15.52 4.83 -6.03
N GLY A 50 -15.41 6.00 -5.39
CA GLY A 50 -16.31 6.44 -4.32
C GLY A 50 -16.17 5.66 -3.01
N LEU A 51 -15.09 4.88 -2.84
CA LEU A 51 -14.82 4.10 -1.63
C LEU A 51 -14.33 5.03 -0.51
N VAL A 52 -15.01 4.98 0.63
CA VAL A 52 -14.65 5.74 1.83
C VAL A 52 -14.03 4.78 2.85
N PRO A 53 -12.87 5.11 3.44
CA PRO A 53 -12.30 4.30 4.51
C PRO A 53 -13.19 4.35 5.75
N PHE A 54 -13.83 3.23 6.07
CA PHE A 54 -14.75 3.10 7.21
C PHE A 54 -14.19 2.11 8.23
N ALA A 55 -13.62 2.64 9.33
CA ALA A 55 -13.00 1.83 10.36
C ALA A 55 -13.97 1.58 11.53
N CYS A 56 -14.54 0.37 11.56
CA CYS A 56 -15.30 -0.13 12.71
C CYS A 56 -14.48 -1.15 13.50
N LYS A 57 -14.55 -1.08 14.83
CA LYS A 57 -13.99 -2.14 15.69
C LYS A 57 -14.95 -3.33 15.66
N LEU A 58 -14.45 -4.48 15.22
CA LEU A 58 -15.18 -5.75 15.17
C LEU A 58 -14.50 -6.77 16.09
N PRO A 59 -15.26 -7.72 16.68
CA PRO A 59 -14.68 -8.84 17.42
C PRO A 59 -13.72 -9.66 16.54
N SER A 60 -12.63 -10.16 17.13
CA SER A 60 -11.58 -10.89 16.40
C SER A 60 -12.11 -12.11 15.64
N GLU A 61 -13.01 -12.88 16.25
CA GLU A 61 -13.60 -14.07 15.63
C GLU A 61 -14.47 -13.73 14.42
N LEU A 62 -15.20 -12.60 14.47
CA LEU A 62 -16.00 -12.13 13.35
C LEU A 62 -15.10 -11.74 12.17
N VAL A 63 -13.99 -11.05 12.43
CA VAL A 63 -13.02 -10.69 11.37
C VAL A 63 -12.43 -11.94 10.72
N LYS A 64 -12.11 -12.98 11.49
CA LYS A 64 -11.64 -14.26 10.94
C LYS A 64 -12.67 -14.91 10.02
N GLN A 65 -13.94 -14.94 10.43
CA GLN A 65 -15.03 -15.48 9.60
C GLN A 65 -15.22 -14.68 8.31
N LEU A 66 -15.18 -13.34 8.41
CA LEU A 66 -15.26 -12.46 7.23
C LEU A 66 -14.10 -12.71 6.26
N ASN A 67 -12.87 -12.84 6.77
CA ASN A 67 -11.70 -13.15 5.93
C ASN A 67 -11.81 -14.53 5.27
N SER A 68 -12.22 -15.55 6.02
CA SER A 68 -12.41 -16.90 5.48
C SER A 68 -13.47 -16.93 4.37
N ARG A 69 -14.57 -16.21 4.54
CA ARG A 69 -15.63 -16.11 3.55
C ARG A 69 -15.25 -15.24 2.35
N ALA A 70 -14.48 -14.19 2.58
CA ALA A 70 -13.99 -13.30 1.53
C ALA A 70 -13.01 -13.99 0.59
N ALA A 71 -12.28 -15.01 1.06
CA ALA A 71 -11.33 -15.76 0.23
C ALA A 71 -12.00 -16.43 -0.99
N ALA A 72 -13.29 -16.73 -0.91
CA ALA A 72 -14.07 -17.36 -1.98
C ALA A 72 -15.07 -16.39 -2.64
N HIS A 73 -14.97 -15.08 -2.37
CA HIS A 73 -15.95 -14.09 -2.82
C HIS A 73 -15.37 -13.17 -3.90
N ASP A 74 -16.08 -13.04 -5.03
CA ASP A 74 -15.70 -12.16 -6.11
C ASP A 74 -15.76 -10.68 -5.68
N GLY A 75 -14.63 -10.00 -5.77
CA GLY A 75 -14.48 -8.62 -5.26
C GLY A 75 -13.92 -8.53 -3.82
N GLY A 76 -13.59 -9.67 -3.21
CA GLY A 76 -12.86 -9.75 -1.96
C GLY A 76 -13.62 -9.23 -0.74
N LEU A 77 -12.88 -8.85 0.31
CA LEU A 77 -13.46 -8.49 1.60
C LEU A 77 -14.43 -7.31 1.52
N ASN A 78 -14.07 -6.26 0.78
CA ASN A 78 -14.90 -5.05 0.68
C ASN A 78 -16.25 -5.32 0.01
N ALA A 79 -16.28 -6.12 -1.06
CA ALA A 79 -17.52 -6.49 -1.74
C ALA A 79 -18.42 -7.37 -0.86
N LEU A 80 -17.82 -8.34 -0.16
CA LEU A 80 -18.55 -9.18 0.80
C LEU A 80 -19.18 -8.33 1.91
N VAL A 81 -18.41 -7.42 2.52
CA VAL A 81 -18.90 -6.54 3.59
C VAL A 81 -20.01 -5.64 3.07
N ALA A 82 -19.88 -5.04 1.89
CA ALA A 82 -20.93 -4.23 1.28
C ALA A 82 -22.24 -5.02 1.09
N GLN A 83 -22.16 -6.25 0.57
CA GLN A 83 -23.33 -7.10 0.39
C GLN A 83 -23.99 -7.47 1.73
N LEU A 84 -23.20 -7.81 2.76
CA LEU A 84 -23.71 -8.14 4.09
C LEU A 84 -24.40 -6.93 4.74
N LEU A 85 -23.81 -5.73 4.62
CA LEU A 85 -24.40 -4.49 5.14
C LEU A 85 -25.70 -4.14 4.43
N GLN A 86 -25.76 -4.23 3.10
CA GLN A 86 -26.98 -3.99 2.33
C GLN A 86 -28.12 -4.95 2.73
N ARG A 87 -27.81 -6.24 2.88
CA ARG A 87 -28.78 -7.25 3.35
C ARG A 87 -29.26 -6.96 4.77
N GLY A 88 -28.35 -6.60 5.67
CA GLY A 88 -28.69 -6.25 7.05
C GLY A 88 -29.56 -4.99 7.14
N LEU A 89 -29.30 -3.99 6.30
CA LEU A 89 -30.11 -2.77 6.22
C LEU A 89 -31.51 -3.04 5.65
N ALA A 90 -31.62 -3.90 4.64
CA ALA A 90 -32.92 -4.31 4.08
C ALA A 90 -33.76 -5.08 5.12
N ALA A 91 -33.17 -6.10 5.75
CA ALA A 91 -33.86 -6.91 6.76
C ALA A 91 -34.20 -6.12 8.04
N GLY A 92 -33.31 -5.23 8.48
CA GLY A 92 -33.53 -4.38 9.66
C GLY A 92 -34.51 -3.23 9.43
N GLY A 93 -34.70 -2.82 8.16
CA GLY A 93 -35.74 -1.86 7.77
C GLY A 93 -37.14 -2.46 7.81
N GLU A 94 -37.28 -3.72 7.38
CA GLU A 94 -38.57 -4.45 7.42
C GLU A 94 -39.02 -4.78 8.85
N ALA A 95 -38.08 -5.07 9.76
CA ALA A 95 -38.38 -5.38 11.16
C ALA A 95 -38.76 -4.16 12.02
N ARG A 96 -38.54 -2.93 11.53
CA ARG A 96 -38.93 -1.68 12.23
C ARG A 96 -40.23 -1.05 11.71
N ALA A 97 -40.78 -1.57 10.61
CA ALA A 97 -42.02 -1.11 10.00
C ALA A 97 -43.24 -1.98 10.35
N GLN A 98 -43.08 -2.97 11.22
CA GLN A 98 -44.12 -3.81 11.82
C GLN A 98 -44.17 -3.53 13.32
#